data_AF-A0A2S9FLC6-F1
#
_entry.id   AF-A0A2S9FLC6-F1
#
_cell.length_a   1.000
_cell.length_b   1.000
_cell.length_c   1.000
_cell.angle_alpha   90.00
_cell.angle_beta   90.00
_cell.angle_gamma   90.00
#
_symmetry.space_group_name_H-M   'P 1'
#
loop_
_entity.id
_entity.type
_entity.pdbx_description
1 polymer ?
#
loop_
_entity_poly.entity_id
_entity_poly.type
_entity_poly.pdbx_seq_one_letter_code
_entity_poly.pdbx_strand_id
1 'polypeptide(L)'
;FPFFDPGFISAPDNAIRLYKRIFKPGIDDLAFIGFAQSVPTLFPFVECQSRLLAAYAIGRYALPPVDEMERTIAADQQLHAGHCTDRPRHTQQVDYFIYEHDLRKREIPAGIERARRTAGVVR
;
A
#
# COMPACT_ATOMS: atom_id res chain seq x y z
N PHE A 1 -8.68 14.89 2.59
CA PHE A 1 -9.41 14.19 3.67
C PHE A 1 -9.86 15.24 4.66
N PRO A 2 -11.17 15.53 4.80
CA PRO A 2 -11.67 16.72 5.53
C PRO A 2 -11.52 16.65 7.06
N PHE A 3 -10.92 15.57 7.57
CA PHE A 3 -10.64 15.34 8.99
C PHE A 3 -9.15 15.41 9.33
N PHE A 4 -8.27 15.60 8.33
CA PHE A 4 -6.85 15.86 8.55
C PHE A 4 -6.53 17.32 8.26
N ASP A 5 -5.55 17.86 9.00
CA ASP A 5 -4.91 19.11 8.61
C ASP A 5 -4.30 18.96 7.20
N PRO A 6 -4.58 19.89 6.25
CA PRO A 6 -4.08 19.78 4.88
C PRO A 6 -2.55 19.77 4.75
N GLY A 7 -1.84 20.39 5.70
CA GLY A 7 -0.38 20.39 5.80
C GLY A 7 0.18 19.08 6.37
N PHE A 8 -0.66 18.29 7.04
CA PHE A 8 -0.31 16.95 7.50
C PHE A 8 -0.61 15.90 6.42
N ILE A 9 -1.87 15.74 6.02
CA ILE A 9 -2.30 14.77 5.01
C ILE A 9 -3.28 15.42 4.05
N SER A 10 -2.84 15.53 2.81
CA SER A 10 -3.66 15.91 1.67
C SER A 10 -3.34 15.03 0.46
N ALA A 11 -4.24 15.05 -0.52
CA ALA A 11 -4.08 14.33 -1.79
C ALA A 11 -4.44 15.29 -2.94
N PRO A 12 -3.66 16.36 -3.17
CA PRO A 12 -3.86 17.22 -4.33
C PRO A 12 -3.79 16.38 -5.61
N ASP A 13 -4.61 16.72 -6.61
CA ASP A 13 -4.71 16.00 -7.88
C ASP A 13 -5.04 14.49 -7.76
N ASN A 14 -5.70 14.11 -6.66
CA ASN A 14 -5.98 12.71 -6.29
C ASN A 14 -4.71 11.85 -6.19
N ALA A 15 -3.57 12.46 -5.82
CA ALA A 15 -2.31 11.79 -5.66
C ALA A 15 -1.87 11.79 -4.19
N ILE A 16 -1.59 10.60 -3.67
CA ILE A 16 -0.94 10.40 -2.38
C ILE A 16 -0.04 9.17 -2.48
N ARG A 17 1.12 9.24 -1.84
CA ARG A 17 2.14 8.20 -1.87
C ARG A 17 1.88 7.19 -0.76
N LEU A 18 1.35 6.04 -1.14
CA LEU A 18 0.99 4.96 -0.23
C LEU A 18 1.66 3.66 -0.67
N TYR A 19 2.42 3.08 0.24
CA TYR A 19 3.02 1.77 0.03
C TYR A 19 1.91 0.71 -0.05
N LYS A 20 1.92 -0.04 -1.16
CA LYS A 20 0.87 -1.00 -1.52
C LYS A 20 -0.54 -0.41 -1.44
N ARG A 21 -0.69 0.91 -1.70
CA ARG A 21 -1.98 1.62 -1.58
C ARG A 21 -2.62 1.54 -0.18
N ILE A 22 -1.82 1.27 0.87
CA ILE A 22 -2.29 1.15 2.26
C ILE A 22 -1.53 2.09 3.19
N PHE A 23 -0.21 1.94 3.28
CA PHE A 23 0.57 2.55 4.37
C PHE A 23 1.24 3.84 3.92
N LYS A 24 1.16 4.90 4.72
CA LYS A 24 1.90 6.14 4.47
C LYS A 24 3.32 5.98 5.03
N PRO A 25 4.38 6.08 4.20
CA PRO A 25 5.75 5.96 4.71
C PRO A 25 6.02 7.02 5.79
N GLY A 26 6.62 6.57 6.90
CA GLY A 26 6.97 7.40 8.06
C GLY A 26 5.85 7.61 9.08
N ILE A 27 4.69 6.98 8.93
CA ILE A 27 3.58 7.02 9.90
C ILE A 27 3.09 5.60 10.16
N ASP A 28 3.46 5.03 11.31
CA ASP A 28 3.25 3.60 11.60
C ASP A 28 1.82 3.26 12.04
N ASP A 29 1.06 4.24 12.55
CA ASP A 29 -0.29 4.09 13.07
C ASP A 29 -1.39 4.56 12.10
N LEU A 30 -1.06 4.71 10.82
CA LEU A 30 -1.96 5.18 9.78
C LEU A 30 -2.03 4.22 8.59
N ALA A 31 -3.25 3.82 8.24
CA ALA A 31 -3.53 3.03 7.05
C ALA A 31 -4.74 3.57 6.28
N PHE A 32 -4.65 3.49 4.96
CA PHE A 32 -5.75 3.76 4.02
C PHE A 32 -6.23 2.43 3.45
N ILE A 33 -7.55 2.27 3.33
CA ILE A 33 -8.15 1.08 2.73
C ILE A 33 -9.11 1.54 1.63
N GLY A 34 -9.05 0.88 0.47
CA GLY A 34 -9.83 1.23 -0.70
C GLY A 34 -9.37 2.48 -1.44
N PHE A 35 -8.18 3.03 -1.13
CA PHE A 35 -7.63 4.19 -1.81
C PHE A 35 -6.96 3.82 -3.14
N ALA A 36 -7.75 3.27 -4.07
CA ALA A 36 -7.37 3.00 -5.45
C ALA A 36 -8.63 2.77 -6.31
N GLN A 37 -8.50 2.96 -7.62
CA GLN A 37 -9.50 2.53 -8.59
C GLN A 37 -9.16 1.11 -9.08
N SER A 38 -9.62 0.11 -8.33
CA SER A 38 -9.38 -1.30 -8.63
C SER A 38 -10.24 -1.80 -9.79
N VAL A 39 -9.62 -2.52 -10.74
CA VAL A 39 -10.29 -3.19 -11.86
C VAL A 39 -10.01 -4.70 -11.79
N PRO A 40 -11.01 -5.58 -12.01
CA PRO A 40 -12.42 -5.28 -12.28
C PRO A 40 -13.28 -5.06 -11.04
N THR A 41 -12.75 -5.27 -9.83
CA THR A 41 -13.57 -5.34 -8.61
C THR A 41 -12.91 -4.69 -7.40
N LEU A 42 -13.73 -3.95 -6.64
CA LEU A 42 -13.30 -3.25 -5.43
C LEU A 42 -13.35 -4.11 -4.17
N PHE A 43 -14.34 -4.99 -4.01
CA PHE A 43 -14.53 -5.71 -2.76
C PHE A 43 -13.36 -6.67 -2.43
N PRO A 44 -12.90 -7.54 -3.35
CA PRO A 44 -11.74 -8.38 -3.11
C PRO A 44 -10.45 -7.58 -2.90
N PHE A 45 -10.33 -6.41 -3.55
CA PHE A 45 -9.19 -5.50 -3.34
C PHE A 45 -9.15 -4.98 -1.90
N VAL A 46 -10.25 -4.43 -1.39
CA VAL A 46 -10.37 -3.94 0.00
C VAL A 46 -10.20 -5.10 1.00
N GLU A 47 -10.74 -6.28 0.70
CA GLU A 47 -10.57 -7.46 1.55
C GLU A 47 -9.09 -7.89 1.63
N CYS A 48 -8.39 -7.91 0.50
CA CYS A 48 -6.96 -8.19 0.43
C CYS A 48 -6.15 -7.19 1.27
N GLN A 49 -6.45 -5.89 1.14
CA GLN A 49 -5.81 -4.84 1.96
C GLN A 49 -6.09 -5.02 3.45
N SER A 50 -7.34 -5.32 3.81
CA SER A 50 -7.75 -5.54 5.20
C SER A 50 -7.02 -6.72 5.85
N ARG A 51 -6.79 -7.81 5.11
CA ARG A 51 -6.01 -8.95 5.60
C ARG A 51 -4.56 -8.58 5.89
N LEU A 52 -3.94 -7.79 5.03
CA LEU A 52 -2.57 -7.31 5.23
C LEU A 52 -2.49 -6.37 6.44
N LEU A 53 -3.43 -5.42 6.56
CA LEU A 53 -3.53 -4.53 7.72
C LEU A 53 -3.73 -5.32 9.01
N ALA A 54 -4.60 -6.32 9.03
CA ALA A 54 -4.82 -7.15 10.20
C ALA A 54 -3.54 -7.89 10.62
N ALA A 55 -2.78 -8.44 9.66
CA ALA A 55 -1.49 -9.09 9.93
C ALA A 55 -0.45 -8.10 10.49
N TYR A 56 -0.43 -6.87 9.98
CA TYR A 56 0.42 -5.78 10.49
C TYR A 56 0.05 -5.42 11.93
N ALA A 57 -1.24 -5.20 12.20
CA ALA A 57 -1.73 -4.77 13.51
C ALA A 57 -1.44 -5.76 14.64
N ILE A 58 -1.36 -7.06 14.33
CA ILE A 58 -1.01 -8.12 15.30
C ILE A 58 0.48 -8.49 15.29
N GLY A 59 1.32 -7.75 14.57
CA GLY A 59 2.77 -7.98 14.49
C GLY A 59 3.19 -9.24 13.72
N ARG A 60 2.30 -9.86 12.93
CA ARG A 60 2.64 -11.00 12.06
C ARG A 60 3.23 -10.59 10.71
N TYR A 61 3.15 -9.32 10.38
CA TYR A 61 3.73 -8.71 9.19
C TYR A 61 4.42 -7.40 9.60
N ALA A 62 5.61 -7.16 9.08
CA ALA A 62 6.34 -5.91 9.26
C ALA A 62 6.56 -5.20 7.93
N LEU A 63 6.43 -3.88 7.93
CA LEU A 63 6.77 -3.02 6.80
C LEU A 63 8.29 -3.03 6.55
N PRO A 64 8.74 -2.83 5.30
CA PRO A 64 10.14 -2.58 5.03
C PRO A 64 10.52 -1.14 5.48
N PRO A 65 11.83 -0.80 5.48
CA PRO A 65 12.28 0.56 5.71
C PRO A 65 11.64 1.59 4.75
N VAL A 66 11.53 2.84 5.21
CA VAL A 66 10.84 3.93 4.48
C VAL A 66 11.42 4.15 3.07
N ASP A 67 12.74 4.05 2.89
CA ASP A 67 13.38 4.21 1.57
C ASP A 67 12.95 3.11 0.59
N GLU A 68 12.75 1.88 1.07
CA GLU A 68 12.27 0.76 0.28
C GLU A 68 10.79 0.91 -0.05
N MET A 69 9.98 1.41 0.91
CA MET A 69 8.60 1.76 0.66
C MET A 69 8.49 2.80 -0.47
N GLU A 70 9.28 3.87 -0.42
CA GLU A 70 9.26 4.93 -1.43
C GLU A 70 9.71 4.46 -2.81
N ARG A 71 10.76 3.62 -2.88
CA ARG A 71 11.18 2.96 -4.13
C ARG A 71 10.09 2.09 -4.71
N THR A 72 9.40 1.32 -3.86
CA THR A 72 8.29 0.46 -4.29
C THR A 72 7.11 1.28 -4.80
N ILE A 73 6.76 2.38 -4.14
CA ILE A 73 5.69 3.28 -4.59
C ILE A 73 6.00 3.82 -5.99
N ALA A 74 7.24 4.26 -6.24
CA ALA A 74 7.64 4.75 -7.55
C ALA A 74 7.55 3.67 -8.63
N ALA A 75 7.98 2.44 -8.32
CA ALA A 75 7.88 1.31 -9.24
C ALA A 75 6.42 0.91 -9.53
N ASP A 76 5.57 0.83 -8.50
CA ASP A 76 4.15 0.51 -8.63
C ASP A 76 3.42 1.61 -9.44
N GLN A 77 3.77 2.88 -9.25
CA GLN A 77 3.25 3.98 -10.06
C GLN A 77 3.59 3.82 -11.54
N GLN A 78 4.84 3.46 -11.87
CA GLN A 78 5.25 3.23 -13.26
C GLN A 78 4.54 2.03 -13.89
N LEU A 79 4.42 0.94 -13.13
CA LEU A 79 3.74 -0.28 -13.56
C LEU A 79 2.28 -0.01 -13.94
N HIS A 80 1.58 0.79 -13.15
CA HIS A 80 0.17 1.09 -13.36
C HIS A 80 -0.09 2.29 -14.28
N ALA A 81 0.88 3.18 -14.47
CA ALA A 81 0.78 4.32 -15.39
C ALA A 81 0.88 3.91 -16.88
N GLY A 82 1.59 2.82 -17.19
CA GLY A 82 1.94 2.42 -18.57
C GLY A 82 0.76 2.13 -19.51
N HIS A 83 -0.47 2.02 -19.00
CA HIS A 83 -1.68 1.72 -19.79
C HIS A 83 -2.72 2.85 -19.84
N CYS A 84 -2.45 4.02 -19.24
CA CYS A 84 -3.45 5.08 -19.13
C CYS A 84 -3.00 6.42 -19.72
N THR A 85 -3.87 7.05 -20.52
CA THR A 85 -3.73 8.45 -20.92
C THR A 85 -3.72 9.34 -19.69
N ASP A 86 -2.79 10.29 -19.62
CA ASP A 86 -2.59 11.18 -18.46
C ASP A 86 -3.85 12.00 -18.15
N ARG A 87 -4.68 11.51 -17.21
CA ARG A 87 -5.87 12.19 -16.68
C ARG A 87 -5.93 11.97 -15.18
N PRO A 88 -6.47 12.92 -14.39
CA PRO A 88 -6.58 12.80 -12.93
C PRO A 88 -7.34 11.56 -12.43
N ARG A 89 -8.14 10.94 -13.30
CA ARG A 89 -8.88 9.70 -13.01
C ARG A 89 -8.03 8.43 -13.10
N HIS A 90 -6.85 8.46 -13.71
CA HIS A 90 -6.02 7.27 -13.91
C HIS A 90 -4.81 7.17 -12.96
N THR A 91 -4.57 8.19 -12.13
CA THR A 91 -3.45 8.23 -11.18
C THR A 91 -3.52 7.14 -10.09
N GLN A 92 -4.73 6.60 -9.87
CA GLN A 92 -5.01 5.61 -8.84
C GLN A 92 -5.47 4.25 -9.38
N GLN A 93 -5.44 4.02 -10.69
CA GLN A 93 -5.89 2.76 -11.27
C GLN A 93 -4.95 1.61 -10.90
N VAL A 94 -5.53 0.46 -10.54
CA VAL A 94 -4.81 -0.77 -10.17
C VAL A 94 -5.53 -1.96 -10.77
N ASP A 95 -4.78 -2.88 -11.38
CA ASP A 95 -5.30 -4.21 -11.72
C ASP A 95 -5.28 -5.10 -10.46
N TYR A 96 -6.45 -5.57 -10.06
CA TYR A 96 -6.61 -6.37 -8.84
C TYR A 96 -5.80 -7.66 -8.88
N PHE A 97 -5.75 -8.36 -10.02
CA PHE A 97 -5.10 -9.66 -10.10
C PHE A 97 -3.58 -9.51 -10.01
N ILE A 98 -3.02 -8.48 -10.64
CA ILE A 98 -1.59 -8.15 -10.52
C ILE A 98 -1.27 -7.78 -9.07
N TYR A 99 -2.08 -6.93 -8.45
CA TYR A 99 -1.91 -6.48 -7.08
C TYR A 99 -2.00 -7.63 -6.04
N GLU A 100 -3.05 -8.44 -6.11
CA GLU A 100 -3.23 -9.61 -5.23
C GLU A 100 -2.07 -10.59 -5.37
N HIS A 101 -1.66 -10.85 -6.63
CA HIS A 101 -0.58 -11.77 -6.89
C HIS A 101 0.74 -11.30 -6.28
N ASP A 102 1.09 -10.02 -6.44
CA ASP A 102 2.28 -9.44 -5.82
C ASP A 102 2.22 -9.53 -4.30
N LEU A 103 1.07 -9.17 -3.70
CA LEU A 103 0.90 -9.25 -2.25
C LEU A 103 1.09 -10.68 -1.74
N ARG A 104 0.41 -11.64 -2.34
CA ARG A 104 0.43 -13.03 -1.89
C ARG A 104 1.76 -13.72 -2.14
N LYS A 105 2.40 -13.47 -3.29
CA LYS A 105 3.62 -14.19 -3.70
C LYS A 105 4.91 -13.55 -3.20
N ARG A 106 4.93 -12.24 -3.00
CA ARG A 106 6.15 -11.51 -2.64
C ARG A 106 6.02 -10.79 -1.31
N GLU A 107 5.03 -9.90 -1.20
CA GLU A 107 4.99 -8.95 -0.08
C GLU A 107 4.72 -9.62 1.27
N ILE A 108 3.67 -10.43 1.36
CA ILE A 108 3.28 -11.11 2.59
C ILE A 108 4.40 -12.04 3.09
N PRO A 109 4.98 -12.93 2.27
CA PRO A 109 6.11 -13.74 2.69
C PRO A 109 7.30 -12.91 3.19
N ALA A 110 7.66 -11.83 2.48
CA ALA A 110 8.77 -10.95 2.87
C ALA A 110 8.49 -10.24 4.19
N GLY A 111 7.27 -9.75 4.41
CA GLY A 111 6.91 -9.07 5.65
C GLY A 111 6.76 -9.98 6.86
N ILE A 112 6.37 -11.25 6.66
CA ILE A 112 6.43 -12.28 7.71
C ILE A 112 7.87 -12.51 8.13
N GLU A 113 8.79 -12.63 7.16
CA GLU A 113 10.21 -12.81 7.44
C GLU A 113 10.82 -11.59 8.16
N ARG A 114 10.45 -10.37 7.75
CA ARG A 114 10.82 -9.14 8.48
C ARG A 114 10.31 -9.15 9.92
N ALA A 115 9.03 -9.51 10.14
CA ALA A 115 8.45 -9.58 11.48
C ALA A 115 9.18 -10.59 12.38
N ARG A 116 9.56 -11.75 11.84
CA ARG A 116 10.34 -12.77 12.56
C ARG A 116 11.70 -12.27 13.00
N ARG A 117 12.42 -11.54 12.12
CA ARG A 117 13.72 -10.95 12.45
C ARG A 117 13.59 -9.92 13.57
N THR A 118 12.61 -9.02 13.48
CA THR A 118 12.37 -8.02 14.54
C THR A 118 12.02 -8.69 15.87
N ALA A 119 11.15 -9.70 15.87
CA ALA A 119 10.81 -10.44 17.08
C ALA A 119 11.99 -11.22 17.69
N GLY A 120 12.93 -11.69 16.86
CA GLY A 120 14.16 -12.36 17.30
C GLY A 120 15.22 -11.42 17.85
N VAL A 121 15.23 -10.16 17.42
CA VAL A 121 16.14 -9.10 17.92
C VAL A 121 15.68 -8.53 19.26
N VAL A 122 14.37 -8.62 19.57
CA VAL A 122 13.77 -8.12 20.82
C VAL A 122 13.83 -9.17 21.97
N ARG A 123 14.34 -10.38 21.71
CA ARG A 123 14.59 -11.42 22.72
C ARG A 123 16.04 -11.44 23.17
#